data_AF-A0A0M3KE78-F1
#
_entry.id   AF-A0A0M3KE78-F1
#
_cell.length_a   1.000
_cell.length_b   1.000
_cell.length_c   1.000
_cell.angle_alpha   90.00
_cell.angle_beta   90.00
_cell.angle_gamma   90.00
#
_symmetry.space_group_name_H-M   'P 1'
#
loop_
_entity.id
_entity.type
_entity.pdbx_description
1 polymer ?
#
loop_
_entity_poly.entity_id
_entity_poly.type
_entity_poly.pdbx_seq_one_letter_code
_entity_poly.pdbx_strand_id
1 'polypeptide(L)'
;MLRFFFRCQGRTQSSDDLLPIKAAHFVRNSDQEILPAFISNNRAILVFNSTTLHSVGKYRCEITTEDDQHIWGWLFVNMRPVFHANSSKIYEFDKDDHFHIKSLAVRATEGETVLLNCPVIGYPKPTVEWLKDNVPVGGLSFVLFH
;
A
#
# COMPACT_ATOMS: atom_id res chain seq x y z
N MET A 1 -3.69 -10.20 18.02
CA MET A 1 -2.73 -9.34 17.30
C MET A 1 -2.24 -10.12 16.09
N LEU A 2 -2.65 -9.73 14.87
CA LEU A 2 -2.23 -10.40 13.63
C LEU A 2 -0.76 -10.09 13.37
N ARG A 3 0.11 -11.10 13.39
CA ARG A 3 1.50 -10.96 12.96
C ARG A 3 1.54 -11.15 11.44
N PHE A 4 1.96 -10.11 10.73
CA PHE A 4 2.20 -10.18 9.30
C PHE A 4 3.67 -10.53 9.06
N PHE A 5 3.89 -11.56 8.24
CA PHE A 5 5.22 -11.96 7.82
C PHE A 5 5.29 -12.01 6.30
N PHE A 6 6.37 -11.48 5.75
CA PHE A 6 6.65 -11.50 4.33
C PHE A 6 7.87 -12.37 4.08
N ARG A 7 7.86 -13.13 2.98
CA ARG A 7 8.90 -14.11 2.67
C ARG A 7 9.48 -13.89 1.29
N CYS A 8 10.78 -14.05 1.19
CA CYS A 8 11.51 -14.14 -0.07
C CYS A 8 12.44 -15.35 -0.04
N GLN A 9 12.75 -15.86 -1.22
CA GLN A 9 13.59 -17.04 -1.42
C GLN A 9 14.34 -16.91 -2.74
N GLY A 10 15.59 -17.35 -2.76
CA GLY A 10 16.38 -17.51 -3.99
C GLY A 10 16.05 -18.84 -4.66
N ARG A 11 16.01 -18.85 -5.99
CA ARG A 11 15.74 -20.06 -6.79
C ARG A 11 16.73 -20.20 -7.93
N THR A 12 17.11 -21.43 -8.26
CA THR A 12 17.87 -21.74 -9.47
C THR A 12 16.98 -21.55 -10.71
N GLN A 13 17.55 -21.07 -11.81
CA GLN A 13 16.80 -20.92 -13.07
C GLN A 13 16.45 -22.26 -13.72
N SER A 14 17.24 -23.31 -13.46
CA SER A 14 17.17 -24.59 -14.15
C SER A 14 16.23 -25.61 -13.52
N SER A 15 16.04 -25.58 -12.19
CA SER A 15 15.34 -26.64 -11.45
C SER A 15 14.32 -26.15 -10.44
N ASP A 16 14.09 -24.83 -10.34
CA ASP A 16 13.25 -24.20 -9.31
C ASP A 16 13.67 -24.50 -7.85
N ASP A 17 14.87 -25.07 -7.68
CA ASP A 17 15.42 -25.44 -6.38
C ASP A 17 15.76 -24.20 -5.55
N LEU A 18 15.55 -24.29 -4.24
CA LEU A 18 15.85 -23.21 -3.32
C LEU A 18 17.36 -23.04 -3.13
N LEU A 19 17.85 -21.82 -3.33
CA LEU A 19 19.23 -21.46 -3.04
C LEU A 19 19.46 -21.39 -1.53
N PRO A 20 20.51 -22.03 -0.98
CA PRO A 20 20.94 -21.86 0.41
C PRO A 20 21.25 -20.38 0.71
N ILE A 21 20.73 -19.91 1.85
CA ILE A 21 20.85 -18.50 2.27
C ILE A 21 21.86 -18.41 3.41
N LYS A 22 22.97 -17.70 3.16
CA LYS A 22 23.99 -17.36 4.16
C LYS A 22 23.57 -16.14 4.98
N ALA A 23 23.04 -15.11 4.32
CA ALA A 23 22.55 -13.89 4.97
C ALA A 23 21.42 -13.27 4.15
N ALA A 24 20.53 -12.53 4.81
CA ALA A 24 19.50 -11.76 4.14
C ALA A 24 19.07 -10.55 4.97
N HIS A 25 18.58 -9.52 4.29
CA HIS A 25 17.95 -8.36 4.92
C HIS A 25 16.91 -7.75 3.98
N PHE A 26 16.08 -6.87 4.51
CA PHE A 26 15.08 -6.14 3.75
C PHE A 26 15.40 -4.65 3.78
N VAL A 27 15.33 -3.99 2.64
CA VAL A 27 15.52 -2.53 2.53
C VAL A 27 14.18 -1.90 2.19
N ARG A 28 13.66 -1.03 3.07
CA ARG A 28 12.45 -0.27 2.79
C ARG A 28 12.77 0.86 1.82
N ASN A 29 12.02 0.97 0.72
CA ASN A 29 12.36 1.92 -0.33
C ASN A 29 12.07 3.39 0.03
N SER A 30 11.16 3.65 0.98
CA SER A 30 10.75 5.03 1.33
C SER A 30 11.81 5.81 2.09
N ASP A 31 12.55 5.14 2.98
CA ASP A 31 13.52 5.74 3.91
C ASP A 31 14.89 5.03 3.87
N GLN A 32 15.05 4.02 3.00
CA GLN A 32 16.24 3.17 2.91
C GLN A 32 16.57 2.44 4.22
N GLU A 33 15.58 2.25 5.10
CA GLU A 33 15.77 1.52 6.35
C GLU A 33 16.11 0.05 6.08
N ILE A 34 17.17 -0.46 6.72
CA ILE A 34 17.57 -1.86 6.69
C ILE A 34 16.88 -2.59 7.84
N LEU A 35 16.02 -3.54 7.51
CA LEU A 35 15.27 -4.39 8.42
C LEU A 35 15.88 -5.80 8.43
N PRO A 36 16.10 -6.39 9.61
CA PRO A 36 16.68 -7.72 9.72
C PRO A 36 15.73 -8.79 9.16
N ALA A 37 16.29 -9.79 8.49
CA ALA A 37 15.55 -10.98 8.09
C ALA A 37 15.71 -12.11 9.12
N PHE A 38 14.63 -12.82 9.39
CA PHE A 38 14.68 -14.12 10.03
C PHE A 38 14.82 -15.21 8.96
N ILE A 39 15.85 -16.05 9.04
CA ILE A 39 16.11 -17.09 8.04
C ILE A 39 15.62 -18.43 8.58
N SER A 40 14.76 -19.11 7.81
CA SER A 40 14.25 -20.45 8.13
C SER A 40 13.93 -21.23 6.87
N ASN A 41 14.44 -22.47 6.76
CA ASN A 41 14.21 -23.37 5.62
C ASN A 41 14.49 -22.69 4.25
N ASN A 42 15.66 -22.05 4.11
CA ASN A 42 16.08 -21.29 2.93
C ASN A 42 15.09 -20.19 2.50
N ARG A 43 14.39 -19.60 3.48
CA ARG A 43 13.53 -18.44 3.27
C ARG A 43 13.95 -17.33 4.21
N ALA A 44 14.08 -16.13 3.67
CA ALA A 44 14.24 -14.91 4.45
C ALA A 44 12.85 -14.34 4.76
N ILE A 45 12.61 -14.02 6.03
CA ILE A 45 11.30 -13.65 6.56
C ILE A 45 11.41 -12.29 7.25
N LEU A 46 10.59 -11.34 6.81
CA LEU A 46 10.40 -10.06 7.48
C LEU A 46 9.20 -10.17 8.42
N VAL A 47 9.38 -9.80 9.69
CA VAL A 47 8.32 -9.85 10.71
C VAL A 47 8.06 -8.44 11.24
N PHE A 48 6.80 -8.00 11.16
CA PHE A 48 6.36 -6.78 11.83
C PHE A 48 5.72 -7.12 13.18
N ASN A 49 6.29 -6.61 14.27
CA ASN A 49 5.69 -6.75 15.61
C ASN A 49 4.40 -5.94 15.76
N SER A 50 4.34 -4.77 15.10
CA SER A 50 3.15 -3.93 14.96
C SER A 50 3.11 -3.37 13.55
N THR A 51 1.96 -3.49 12.87
CA THR A 51 1.76 -2.94 11.53
C THR A 51 1.20 -1.53 11.65
N THR A 52 2.00 -0.54 11.23
CA THR A 52 1.59 0.87 11.12
C THR A 52 1.49 1.27 9.65
N LEU A 53 0.94 2.46 9.36
CA LEU A 53 0.94 3.00 7.99
C LEU A 53 2.35 3.08 7.38
N HIS A 54 3.39 3.16 8.20
CA HIS A 54 4.79 3.19 7.73
C HIS A 54 5.32 1.80 7.29
N SER A 55 4.66 0.71 7.68
CA SER A 55 5.03 -0.65 7.23
C SER A 55 4.53 -0.99 5.81
N VAL A 56 3.72 -0.10 5.23
CA VAL A 56 3.14 -0.25 3.91
C VAL A 56 4.10 0.33 2.88
N GLY A 57 4.28 -0.37 1.76
CA GLY A 57 5.10 0.15 0.65
C GLY A 57 5.91 -0.90 -0.07
N LYS A 58 6.94 -0.40 -0.77
CA LYS A 58 7.89 -1.20 -1.55
C LYS A 58 9.13 -1.50 -0.73
N TYR A 59 9.54 -2.76 -0.73
CA TYR A 59 10.72 -3.27 -0.07
C TYR A 59 11.57 -4.04 -1.08
N ARG A 60 12.87 -4.05 -0.87
CA ARG A 60 13.81 -4.93 -1.57
C ARG A 60 14.27 -6.00 -0.58
N CYS A 61 14.10 -7.26 -0.92
CA CYS A 61 14.74 -8.35 -0.21
C CYS A 61 16.09 -8.60 -0.86
N GLU A 62 17.16 -8.55 -0.07
CA GLU A 62 18.52 -8.83 -0.50
C GLU A 62 19.02 -10.09 0.20
N ILE A 63 19.49 -11.06 -0.60
CA ILE A 63 19.95 -12.37 -0.15
C ILE A 63 21.40 -12.54 -0.61
N THR A 64 22.24 -12.96 0.32
CA THR A 64 23.57 -13.50 0.04
C THR A 64 23.48 -15.02 0.17
N THR A 65 23.80 -15.74 -0.89
CA THR A 65 23.82 -17.21 -0.90
C THR A 65 25.08 -17.75 -0.21
N GLU A 66 25.12 -19.06 0.05
CA GLU A 66 26.34 -19.72 0.53
C GLU A 66 27.53 -19.56 -0.44
N ASP A 67 27.26 -19.57 -1.75
CA ASP A 67 28.26 -19.31 -2.79
C ASP A 67 28.63 -17.81 -2.94
N ASP A 68 28.31 -16.98 -1.95
CA ASP A 68 28.56 -15.54 -1.92
C ASP A 68 27.94 -14.75 -3.10
N GLN A 69 26.91 -15.30 -3.74
CA GLN A 69 26.14 -14.58 -4.75
C GLN A 69 25.15 -13.63 -4.09
N HIS A 70 25.11 -12.41 -4.60
CA HIS A 70 24.14 -11.41 -4.18
C HIS A 70 22.95 -11.40 -5.13
N ILE A 71 21.76 -11.73 -4.63
CA ILE A 71 20.51 -11.72 -5.37
C ILE A 71 19.48 -10.86 -4.64
N TRP A 72 18.56 -10.27 -5.39
CA TRP A 72 17.52 -9.44 -4.80
C TRP A 72 16.19 -9.57 -5.51
N GLY A 73 15.11 -9.21 -4.80
CA GLY A 73 13.76 -9.20 -5.33
C GLY A 73 12.89 -8.13 -4.69
N TRP A 74 11.85 -7.71 -5.41
CA TRP A 74 10.88 -6.76 -4.87
C TRP A 74 9.83 -7.46 -4.01
N LEU A 75 9.46 -6.79 -2.93
CA LEU A 75 8.36 -7.15 -2.05
C LEU A 75 7.44 -5.93 -1.90
N PHE A 76 6.14 -6.15 -2.04
CA PHE A 76 5.14 -5.09 -1.92
C PHE A 76 4.20 -5.40 -0.76
N VAL A 77 4.25 -4.56 0.28
CA VAL A 77 3.30 -4.60 1.39
C VAL A 77 2.12 -3.73 0.99
N ASN A 78 1.08 -4.37 0.46
CA ASN A 78 -0.09 -3.68 -0.05
C ASN A 78 -1.08 -3.33 1.07
N MET A 79 -1.69 -2.16 0.94
CA MET A 79 -2.76 -1.71 1.80
C MET A 79 -3.99 -1.42 0.94
N ARG A 80 -5.10 -2.08 1.27
CA ARG A 80 -6.37 -1.80 0.59
C ARG A 80 -6.76 -0.33 0.77
N PRO A 81 -7.35 0.30 -0.25
CA PRO A 81 -7.90 1.64 -0.10
C PRO A 81 -8.86 1.72 1.07
N VAL A 82 -8.66 2.68 1.96
CA VAL A 82 -9.56 3.00 3.07
C VAL A 82 -9.76 4.50 3.15
N PHE A 83 -10.94 4.92 3.58
CA PHE A 83 -11.27 6.33 3.75
C PHE A 83 -10.76 6.82 5.10
N HIS A 84 -9.78 7.70 5.08
CA HIS A 84 -9.23 8.35 6.26
C HIS A 84 -10.01 9.65 6.53
N ALA A 85 -11.21 9.52 7.10
CA ALA A 85 -12.01 10.67 7.53
C ALA A 85 -11.83 10.92 9.03
N ASN A 86 -11.52 12.15 9.43
CA ASN A 86 -11.60 12.56 10.83
C ASN A 86 -13.07 12.44 11.25
N SER A 87 -13.36 11.48 12.12
CA SER A 87 -14.72 11.01 12.40
C SER A 87 -15.53 12.09 13.12
N SER A 88 -16.22 12.92 12.35
CA SER A 88 -17.29 13.79 12.81
C SER A 88 -18.23 14.08 11.64
N LYS A 89 -19.17 13.17 11.37
CA LYS A 89 -20.41 13.40 10.59
C LYS A 89 -20.36 13.55 9.06
N ILE A 90 -19.21 13.60 8.38
CA ILE A 90 -19.18 13.95 6.94
C ILE A 90 -19.49 12.78 6.00
N TYR A 91 -19.37 11.53 6.45
CA TYR A 91 -19.50 10.34 5.60
C TYR A 91 -20.44 9.32 6.23
N GLU A 92 -21.46 8.90 5.48
CA GLU A 92 -22.38 7.81 5.80
C GLU A 92 -21.98 6.58 4.99
N PHE A 93 -21.73 5.46 5.68
CA PHE A 93 -21.47 4.18 5.04
C PHE A 93 -22.79 3.54 4.61
N ASP A 94 -22.84 3.04 3.38
CA ASP A 94 -23.96 2.21 2.96
C ASP A 94 -23.92 0.88 3.75
N LYS A 95 -25.09 0.45 4.26
CA LYS A 95 -25.17 -0.75 5.10
C LYS A 95 -25.01 -2.04 4.29
N ASP A 96 -25.34 -1.98 3.01
CA ASP A 96 -25.31 -3.13 2.10
C ASP A 96 -24.04 -3.16 1.25
N ASP A 97 -23.38 -2.01 1.07
CA ASP A 97 -22.09 -1.88 0.36
C ASP A 97 -21.07 -1.06 1.18
N HIS A 98 -20.22 -1.78 1.92
CA HIS A 98 -19.07 -1.24 2.67
C HIS A 98 -18.01 -0.50 1.83
N PHE A 99 -18.08 -0.53 0.49
CA PHE A 99 -17.25 0.29 -0.39
C PHE A 99 -17.97 1.51 -0.94
N HIS A 100 -19.27 1.65 -0.66
CA HIS A 100 -20.07 2.81 -1.01
C HIS A 100 -20.18 3.75 0.19
N ILE A 101 -19.70 4.98 0.01
CA ILE A 101 -19.75 6.02 1.04
C ILE A 101 -20.45 7.23 0.46
N LYS A 102 -21.44 7.74 1.20
CA LYS A 102 -22.15 8.97 0.87
C LYS A 102 -21.58 10.10 1.72
N SER A 103 -21.11 11.16 1.06
CA SER A 103 -20.70 12.38 1.76
C SER A 103 -21.90 13.30 1.98
N LEU A 104 -21.80 14.22 2.95
CA LEU A 104 -22.78 15.30 3.10
C LEU A 104 -22.80 16.20 1.86
N ALA A 105 -24.00 16.68 1.51
CA ALA A 105 -24.16 17.64 0.43
C ALA A 105 -23.45 18.97 0.76
N VAL A 106 -22.65 19.45 -0.18
CA VAL A 106 -22.03 20.78 -0.11
C VAL A 106 -22.93 21.77 -0.84
N ARG A 107 -23.18 22.93 -0.23
CA ARG A 107 -23.92 24.05 -0.83
C ARG A 107 -22.96 25.20 -1.06
N ALA A 108 -23.07 25.84 -2.21
CA ALA A 108 -22.31 27.02 -2.57
C ALA A 108 -23.18 27.98 -3.38
N THR A 109 -22.83 29.26 -3.33
CA THR A 109 -23.44 30.33 -4.12
C THR A 109 -22.81 30.36 -5.51
N GLU A 110 -23.55 30.82 -6.51
CA GLU A 110 -23.01 31.06 -7.85
C GLU A 110 -21.78 31.98 -7.78
N GLY A 111 -20.69 31.58 -8.45
CA GLY A 111 -19.41 32.25 -8.40
C GLY A 111 -18.50 31.85 -7.23
N GLU A 112 -18.97 31.05 -6.28
CA GLU A 112 -18.12 30.48 -5.22
C GLU A 112 -17.43 29.20 -5.68
N THR A 113 -16.17 29.06 -5.29
CA THR A 113 -15.39 27.86 -5.57
C THR A 113 -15.61 26.79 -4.51
N VAL A 114 -16.04 25.60 -4.92
CA VAL A 114 -16.11 24.41 -4.05
C VAL A 114 -14.91 23.50 -4.27
N LEU A 115 -14.37 22.95 -3.18
CA LEU A 115 -13.34 21.92 -3.21
C LEU A 115 -13.91 20.60 -2.69
N LEU A 116 -14.08 19.61 -3.57
CA LEU A 116 -14.40 18.24 -3.18
C LEU A 116 -13.11 17.43 -3.06
N ASN A 117 -12.92 16.79 -1.90
CA ASN A 117 -11.75 15.95 -1.63
C ASN A 117 -12.17 14.50 -1.37
N CYS A 118 -11.45 13.54 -1.95
CA CYS A 118 -11.63 12.12 -1.67
C CYS A 118 -10.52 11.66 -0.71
N PRO A 119 -10.80 11.47 0.60
CA PRO A 119 -9.78 11.18 1.61
C PRO A 119 -9.38 9.70 1.61
N VAL A 120 -9.13 9.12 0.44
CA VAL A 120 -8.74 7.73 0.29
C VAL A 120 -7.24 7.56 0.44
N ILE A 121 -6.82 6.60 1.26
CA ILE A 121 -5.41 6.21 1.43
C ILE A 121 -5.25 4.74 1.07
N GLY A 122 -4.11 4.36 0.49
CA GLY A 122 -3.82 2.97 0.13
C GLY A 122 -2.45 2.83 -0.51
N TYR A 123 -2.01 1.58 -0.68
CA TYR A 123 -0.78 1.27 -1.40
C TYR A 123 -0.95 0.04 -2.32
N PRO A 124 -0.61 0.15 -3.63
CA PRO A 124 -0.20 1.36 -4.33
C PRO A 124 -1.24 2.51 -4.21
N LYS A 125 -0.80 3.75 -4.45
CA LYS A 125 -1.69 4.91 -4.31
C LYS A 125 -2.93 4.70 -5.20
N PRO A 126 -4.15 4.78 -4.66
CA PRO A 126 -5.35 4.56 -5.44
C PRO A 126 -5.55 5.66 -6.48
N THR A 127 -6.14 5.29 -7.61
CA THR A 127 -6.63 6.24 -8.62
C THR A 127 -7.98 6.77 -8.18
N VAL A 128 -8.19 8.08 -8.32
CA VAL A 128 -9.46 8.75 -8.02
C VAL A 128 -10.02 9.29 -9.33
N GLU A 129 -11.28 8.95 -9.61
CA GLU A 129 -12.04 9.46 -10.74
C GLU A 129 -13.27 10.20 -10.21
N TRP A 130 -13.52 11.40 -10.73
CA TRP A 130 -14.70 12.20 -10.41
C TRP A 130 -15.69 12.11 -11.55
N LEU A 131 -16.97 11.86 -11.23
CA LEU A 131 -18.05 11.85 -12.20
C LEU A 131 -19.13 12.85 -11.80
N LYS A 132 -19.66 13.56 -12.79
CA LYS A 132 -20.89 14.35 -12.70
C LYS A 132 -21.91 13.71 -13.63
N ASP A 133 -23.04 13.26 -13.08
CA ASP A 133 -24.10 12.61 -13.85
C ASP A 133 -23.58 11.45 -14.73
N ASN A 134 -22.69 10.62 -14.16
CA ASN A 134 -21.97 9.52 -14.82
C ASN A 134 -21.01 9.92 -15.95
N VAL A 135 -20.65 11.20 -16.06
CA VAL A 135 -19.66 11.70 -17.02
C VAL A 135 -18.40 12.12 -16.28
N PRO A 136 -17.20 11.64 -16.68
CA PRO A 136 -15.95 12.03 -16.06
C PRO A 136 -15.73 13.55 -16.12
N VAL A 137 -15.48 14.14 -14.95
CA VAL A 137 -15.03 15.54 -14.82
C VAL A 137 -13.51 15.47 -14.78
N GLY A 138 -12.82 15.98 -15.80
CA GLY A 138 -11.40 15.72 -16.09
C GLY A 138 -10.44 15.68 -14.87
N GLY A 139 -9.44 14.79 -14.95
CA GLY A 139 -8.67 14.19 -13.86
C GLY A 139 -7.85 15.08 -12.90
N LEU A 140 -8.49 16.05 -12.25
CA LEU A 140 -7.94 16.75 -11.11
C LEU A 140 -8.35 16.03 -9.81
N SER A 141 -7.46 16.06 -8.81
CA SER A 141 -7.71 15.56 -7.45
C SER A 141 -8.82 16.34 -6.70
N PHE A 142 -9.41 17.34 -7.36
CA PHE A 142 -10.43 18.24 -6.88
C PHE A 142 -11.28 18.72 -8.08
N VAL A 143 -12.58 18.94 -7.86
CA VAL A 143 -13.48 19.53 -8.87
C VAL A 143 -13.84 20.94 -8.42
N LEU A 144 -13.58 21.93 -9.28
CA LEU A 144 -14.01 23.32 -9.08
C LEU A 144 -15.36 23.51 -9.77
N PHE A 145 -16.36 23.92 -9.01
CA PHE A 145 -17.62 24.44 -9.54
C PHE A 145 -17.53 25.97 -9.52
N HIS A 146 -17.98 26.62 -10.60
CA HIS A 146 -18.22 28.06 -10.68
C HIS A 146 -19.74 28.29 -10.69
#